data_AF-A0A0C2CKS5-F1
#
_entry.id   AF-A0A0C2CKS5-F1
#
_cell.length_a   1.000
_cell.length_b   1.000
_cell.length_c   1.000
_cell.angle_alpha   90.00
_cell.angle_beta   90.00
_cell.angle_gamma   90.00
#
_symmetry.space_group_name_H-M   'P 1'
#
loop_
_entity.id
_entity.type
_entity.pdbx_description
1 polymer ?
#
loop_
_entity_poly.entity_id
_entity_poly.type
_entity_poly.pdbx_seq_one_letter_code
_entity_poly.pdbx_strand_id
1 'polypeptide(L)'
;AKKIGLVDSVVQPIGDGLEPAAINTHKYLERIAIDTARQLASGSLKVNRERPMVEKLMNKAMTTPFVLDNLVMKMARDKVMKQTGGNYPAPLRILETVRAGIVEGSSTGYTYEAQCFGELTQTYQSKALVGLFNGSTECKKNKYGKGKDVKELAVVGAGLMGAGIADVTIDKGIKCVLLDMNEQGLERGQNQIATHLNDQVKRKKINRLEKERMVSNLTATCDYNAMKHADVVIEAVFEDLPLKHKVIKQIEGIVGKDTIIASNTSALPIKEIAKASSRPDK
;
A
#
# COMPACT_ATOMS: atom_id res chain seq x y z
N ALA A 1 -11.40 -12.48 -2.81
CA ALA A 1 -11.15 -13.94 -2.92
C ALA A 1 -12.44 -14.77 -2.91
N LYS A 2 -13.24 -14.78 -1.84
CA LYS A 2 -14.48 -15.59 -1.76
C LYS A 2 -15.51 -15.31 -2.87
N LYS A 3 -15.88 -14.04 -3.10
CA LYS A 3 -16.88 -13.67 -4.13
C LYS A 3 -16.48 -14.02 -5.57
N ILE A 4 -15.18 -14.10 -5.84
CA ILE A 4 -14.66 -14.46 -7.17
C ILE A 4 -14.37 -15.97 -7.29
N GLY A 5 -14.69 -16.75 -6.25
CA GLY A 5 -14.54 -18.22 -6.26
C GLY A 5 -13.13 -18.75 -5.99
N LEU A 6 -12.18 -17.91 -5.55
CA LEU A 6 -10.82 -18.36 -5.21
C LEU A 6 -10.77 -19.11 -3.86
N VAL A 7 -11.70 -18.81 -2.97
CA VAL A 7 -11.78 -19.38 -1.62
C VAL A 7 -13.18 -19.94 -1.40
N ASP A 8 -13.31 -21.16 -0.89
CA ASP A 8 -14.60 -21.83 -0.70
C ASP A 8 -15.32 -21.42 0.60
N SER A 9 -14.65 -20.91 1.61
CA SER A 9 -15.29 -20.40 2.83
C SER A 9 -14.45 -19.32 3.52
N VAL A 10 -15.09 -18.42 4.26
CA VAL A 10 -14.42 -17.36 5.02
C VAL A 10 -14.85 -17.44 6.48
N VAL A 11 -13.90 -17.22 7.38
CA VAL A 11 -14.12 -17.18 8.82
C VAL A 11 -13.76 -15.78 9.30
N GLN A 12 -14.59 -15.19 10.14
CA GLN A 12 -14.26 -13.92 10.78
C GLN A 12 -13.30 -14.17 11.96
N PRO A 13 -12.26 -13.33 12.12
CA PRO A 13 -11.37 -13.42 13.27
C PRO A 13 -12.16 -13.20 14.57
N ILE A 14 -11.73 -13.85 15.64
CA ILE A 14 -12.33 -13.72 16.96
C ILE A 14 -11.44 -12.84 17.85
N GLY A 15 -12.09 -12.08 18.73
CA GLY A 15 -11.41 -11.14 19.63
C GLY A 15 -10.64 -11.84 20.75
N ASP A 16 -10.18 -11.02 21.69
CA ASP A 16 -9.51 -11.50 22.90
C ASP A 16 -10.43 -12.37 23.75
N GLY A 17 -9.83 -13.30 24.49
CA GLY A 17 -10.51 -14.25 25.35
C GLY A 17 -9.56 -14.76 26.42
N LEU A 18 -9.50 -16.08 26.61
CA LEU A 18 -8.53 -16.71 27.52
C LEU A 18 -7.08 -16.54 27.03
N GLU A 19 -6.90 -16.43 25.71
CA GLU A 19 -5.62 -16.11 25.06
C GLU A 19 -5.78 -14.85 24.18
N PRO A 20 -4.67 -14.26 23.70
CA PRO A 20 -4.71 -13.18 22.71
C PRO A 20 -5.50 -13.54 21.44
N ALA A 21 -6.18 -12.54 20.86
CA ALA A 21 -7.02 -12.68 19.67
C ALA A 21 -6.36 -13.46 18.51
N ALA A 22 -5.06 -13.23 18.28
CA ALA A 22 -4.31 -13.92 17.24
C ALA A 22 -4.28 -15.45 17.46
N ILE A 23 -4.06 -15.90 18.70
CA ILE A 23 -3.98 -17.33 19.02
C ILE A 23 -5.38 -17.95 18.99
N ASN A 24 -6.37 -17.28 19.58
CA ASN A 24 -7.76 -17.72 19.54
C ASN A 24 -8.24 -17.89 18.10
N THR A 25 -7.96 -16.91 17.24
CA THR A 25 -8.35 -16.94 15.82
C THR A 25 -7.74 -18.14 15.09
N HIS A 26 -6.48 -18.47 15.33
CA HIS A 26 -5.86 -19.64 14.71
C HIS A 26 -6.50 -20.95 15.20
N LYS A 27 -6.70 -21.11 16.51
CA LYS A 27 -7.37 -22.29 17.08
C LYS A 27 -8.79 -22.46 16.54
N TYR A 28 -9.51 -21.35 16.40
CA TYR A 28 -10.86 -21.35 15.84
C TYR A 28 -10.88 -21.72 14.36
N LEU A 29 -9.94 -21.17 13.58
CA LEU A 29 -9.79 -21.50 12.17
C LEU A 29 -9.47 -22.99 11.98
N GLU A 30 -8.55 -23.53 12.77
CA GLU A 30 -8.20 -24.96 12.77
C GLU A 30 -9.42 -25.83 13.08
N ARG A 31 -10.18 -25.49 14.13
CA ARG A 31 -11.40 -26.22 14.48
C ARG A 31 -12.40 -26.25 13.33
N ILE A 32 -12.68 -25.10 12.72
CA ILE A 32 -13.58 -25.03 11.56
C ILE A 32 -13.04 -25.84 10.37
N ALA A 33 -11.73 -25.81 10.13
CA ALA A 33 -11.11 -26.58 9.07
C ALA A 33 -11.28 -28.09 9.30
N ILE A 34 -11.06 -28.58 10.53
CA ILE A 34 -11.27 -29.98 10.91
C ILE A 34 -12.74 -30.37 10.72
N ASP A 35 -13.67 -29.56 11.20
CA ASP A 35 -15.09 -29.86 11.08
C ASP A 35 -15.55 -29.85 9.61
N THR A 36 -15.03 -28.92 8.81
CA THR A 36 -15.26 -28.86 7.37
C THR A 36 -14.70 -30.10 6.67
N ALA A 37 -13.50 -30.56 7.03
CA ALA A 37 -12.90 -31.77 6.49
C ALA A 37 -13.74 -33.02 6.84
N ARG A 38 -14.23 -33.13 8.08
CA ARG A 38 -15.13 -34.21 8.52
C ARG A 38 -16.43 -34.21 7.72
N GLN A 39 -17.04 -33.04 7.50
CA GLN A 39 -18.27 -32.90 6.74
C GLN A 39 -18.09 -33.20 5.24
N LEU A 40 -16.93 -32.89 4.67
CA LEU A 40 -16.57 -33.27 3.30
C LEU A 40 -16.40 -34.79 3.20
N ALA A 41 -15.71 -35.40 4.16
CA ALA A 41 -15.49 -36.84 4.20
C ALA A 41 -16.78 -37.64 4.41
N SER A 42 -17.72 -37.13 5.23
CA SER A 42 -19.04 -37.75 5.45
C SER A 42 -20.03 -37.48 4.30
N GLY A 43 -19.69 -36.58 3.37
CA GLY A 43 -20.57 -36.15 2.28
C GLY A 43 -21.71 -35.21 2.70
N SER A 44 -21.76 -34.79 3.98
CA SER A 44 -22.78 -33.85 4.47
C SER A 44 -22.59 -32.43 3.93
N LEU A 45 -21.36 -32.06 3.58
CA LEU A 45 -21.05 -30.79 2.93
C LEU A 45 -20.72 -31.03 1.45
N LYS A 46 -21.55 -30.50 0.55
CA LYS A 46 -21.26 -30.45 -0.88
C LYS A 46 -20.75 -29.06 -1.25
N VAL A 47 -19.61 -29.01 -1.92
CA VAL A 47 -19.02 -27.76 -2.40
C VAL A 47 -19.87 -27.23 -3.57
N ASN A 48 -20.84 -26.37 -3.26
CA ASN A 48 -21.64 -25.72 -4.29
C ASN A 48 -20.90 -24.49 -4.83
N ARG A 49 -20.43 -24.58 -6.07
CA ARG A 49 -19.82 -23.47 -6.83
C ARG A 49 -20.76 -22.98 -7.94
N GLU A 50 -22.06 -22.98 -7.67
CA GLU A 50 -23.06 -22.46 -8.60
C GLU A 50 -22.83 -20.98 -8.88
N ARG A 51 -22.39 -20.72 -10.11
CA ARG A 51 -22.34 -19.37 -10.68
C ARG A 51 -23.64 -19.08 -11.44
N PRO A 52 -24.08 -17.80 -11.50
CA PRO A 52 -25.23 -17.39 -12.30
C PRO A 52 -25.12 -17.91 -13.73
N MET A 53 -26.25 -18.31 -14.32
CA MET A 53 -26.29 -18.90 -15.66
C MET A 53 -25.67 -17.98 -16.73
N VAL A 54 -25.84 -16.66 -16.59
CA VAL A 54 -25.23 -15.64 -17.45
C VAL A 54 -23.70 -15.70 -17.40
N GLU A 55 -23.11 -15.85 -16.21
CA GLU A 55 -21.66 -15.93 -16.05
C GLU A 55 -21.10 -17.22 -16.65
N LYS A 56 -21.81 -18.35 -16.48
CA LYS A 56 -21.44 -19.64 -17.09
C LYS A 56 -21.44 -19.55 -18.62
N LEU A 57 -22.49 -18.98 -19.21
CA LEU A 57 -22.61 -18.82 -20.65
C LEU A 57 -21.53 -17.89 -21.22
N MET A 58 -21.31 -16.75 -20.55
CA MET A 58 -20.28 -15.78 -20.92
C MET A 58 -18.88 -16.40 -20.86
N ASN A 59 -18.55 -17.12 -19.78
CA ASN A 59 -17.26 -17.81 -19.64
C ASN A 59 -17.07 -18.84 -20.76
N LYS A 60 -18.09 -19.67 -21.03
CA LYS A 60 -18.02 -20.68 -22.09
C LYS A 60 -17.81 -20.06 -23.48
N ALA A 61 -18.50 -18.96 -23.77
CA ALA A 61 -18.32 -18.22 -25.02
C ALA A 61 -16.91 -17.64 -25.14
N MET A 62 -16.38 -17.03 -24.06
CA MET A 62 -15.04 -16.43 -24.04
C MET A 62 -13.90 -17.46 -24.07
N THR A 63 -14.13 -18.70 -23.64
CA THR A 63 -13.13 -19.78 -23.69
C THR A 63 -13.18 -20.59 -24.99
N THR A 64 -14.08 -20.27 -25.93
CA THR A 64 -14.12 -20.93 -27.24
C THR A 64 -12.88 -20.51 -28.04
N PRO A 65 -12.10 -21.42 -28.67
CA PRO A 65 -10.78 -21.11 -29.23
C PRO A 65 -10.73 -19.87 -30.14
N PHE A 66 -11.71 -19.70 -31.03
CA PHE A 66 -11.80 -18.54 -31.91
C PHE A 66 -11.94 -17.21 -31.14
N VAL A 67 -12.80 -17.17 -30.11
CA VAL A 67 -13.04 -15.96 -29.31
C VAL A 67 -11.88 -15.71 -28.36
N LEU A 68 -11.36 -16.78 -27.75
CA LEU A 68 -10.22 -16.73 -26.86
C LEU A 68 -9.00 -16.14 -27.58
N ASP A 69 -8.67 -16.65 -28.77
CA ASP A 69 -7.48 -16.25 -29.50
C ASP A 69 -7.63 -14.86 -30.13
N ASN A 70 -8.74 -14.61 -30.83
CA ASN A 70 -8.89 -13.39 -31.64
C ASN A 70 -9.37 -12.17 -30.86
N LEU A 71 -10.04 -12.38 -29.72
CA LEU A 71 -10.56 -11.29 -28.89
C LEU A 71 -9.80 -11.19 -27.57
N VAL A 72 -9.91 -12.21 -26.71
CA VAL A 72 -9.42 -12.12 -25.33
C VAL A 72 -7.89 -12.03 -25.28
N MET A 73 -7.19 -12.97 -25.91
CA MET A 73 -5.73 -13.04 -25.91
C MET A 73 -5.12 -11.89 -26.70
N LYS A 74 -5.72 -11.51 -27.83
CA LYS A 74 -5.29 -10.33 -28.61
C LYS A 74 -5.38 -9.05 -27.78
N MET A 75 -6.54 -8.76 -27.19
CA MET A 75 -6.73 -7.57 -26.35
C MET A 75 -5.79 -7.58 -25.13
N ALA A 76 -5.60 -8.74 -24.49
CA ALA A 76 -4.70 -8.88 -23.36
C ALA A 76 -3.24 -8.62 -23.78
N ARG A 77 -2.80 -9.20 -24.90
CA ARG A 77 -1.45 -8.99 -25.46
C ARG A 77 -1.23 -7.53 -25.83
N ASP A 78 -2.17 -6.89 -26.53
CA ASP A 78 -2.07 -5.48 -26.94
C ASP A 78 -1.97 -4.56 -25.70
N LYS A 79 -2.76 -4.84 -24.67
CA LYS A 79 -2.71 -4.10 -23.40
C LYS A 79 -1.38 -4.31 -22.68
N VAL A 80 -0.90 -5.55 -22.61
CA VAL A 80 0.40 -5.88 -22.00
C VAL A 80 1.52 -5.18 -22.76
N MET A 81 1.56 -5.26 -24.09
CA MET A 81 2.59 -4.61 -24.91
C MET A 81 2.57 -3.10 -24.70
N LYS A 82 1.38 -2.48 -24.69
CA LYS A 82 1.23 -1.04 -24.44
C LYS A 82 1.72 -0.62 -23.05
N GLN A 83 1.44 -1.41 -22.01
CA GLN A 83 1.81 -1.08 -20.62
C GLN A 83 3.27 -1.43 -20.29
N THR A 84 3.84 -2.43 -20.94
CA THR A 84 5.20 -2.93 -20.65
C THR A 84 6.25 -2.40 -21.61
N GLY A 85 5.84 -1.82 -22.75
CA GLY A 85 6.72 -1.43 -23.84
C GLY A 85 7.44 -2.63 -24.48
N GLY A 86 6.96 -3.87 -24.25
CA GLY A 86 7.60 -5.10 -24.73
C GLY A 86 8.86 -5.52 -23.96
N ASN A 87 9.24 -4.82 -22.89
CA ASN A 87 10.50 -5.08 -22.18
C ASN A 87 10.44 -6.25 -21.18
N TYR A 88 9.24 -6.72 -20.87
CA TYR A 88 8.99 -7.73 -19.84
C TYR A 88 8.47 -9.02 -20.48
N PRO A 89 9.26 -10.10 -20.51
CA PRO A 89 8.86 -11.35 -21.18
C PRO A 89 7.80 -12.13 -20.39
N ALA A 90 7.81 -12.04 -19.05
CA ALA A 90 6.92 -12.84 -18.20
C ALA A 90 5.42 -12.61 -18.47
N PRO A 91 4.90 -11.37 -18.57
CA PRO A 91 3.50 -11.13 -18.90
C PRO A 91 3.02 -11.80 -20.19
N LEU A 92 3.86 -11.88 -21.22
CA LEU A 92 3.51 -12.53 -22.49
C LEU A 92 3.50 -14.06 -22.36
N ARG A 93 4.54 -14.63 -21.73
CA ARG A 93 4.62 -16.08 -21.47
C ARG A 93 3.49 -16.59 -20.57
N ILE A 94 3.01 -15.76 -19.63
CA ILE A 94 1.83 -16.08 -18.82
C ILE A 94 0.58 -16.22 -19.70
N LEU A 95 0.35 -15.29 -20.64
CA LEU A 95 -0.80 -15.38 -21.56
C LEU A 95 -0.74 -16.65 -22.42
N GLU A 96 0.46 -16.99 -22.92
CA GLU A 96 0.69 -18.19 -23.73
C GLU A 96 0.46 -19.46 -22.93
N THR A 97 0.93 -19.51 -21.69
CA THR A 97 0.75 -20.65 -20.78
C THR A 97 -0.72 -20.87 -20.42
N VAL A 98 -1.44 -19.80 -20.10
CA VAL A 98 -2.88 -19.86 -19.82
C VAL A 98 -3.64 -20.33 -21.05
N ARG A 99 -3.29 -19.83 -22.25
CA ARG A 99 -3.89 -20.28 -23.50
C ARG A 99 -3.67 -21.78 -23.73
N ALA A 100 -2.43 -22.26 -23.61
CA ALA A 100 -2.09 -23.67 -23.81
C ALA A 100 -2.91 -24.57 -22.87
N GLY A 101 -3.01 -24.20 -21.59
CA GLY A 101 -3.81 -24.96 -20.61
C GLY A 101 -5.32 -25.00 -20.93
N ILE A 102 -5.88 -23.93 -21.50
CA ILE A 102 -7.31 -23.88 -21.86
C ILE A 102 -7.60 -24.61 -23.17
N VAL A 103 -6.73 -24.46 -24.19
CA VAL A 103 -6.99 -24.96 -25.55
C VAL A 103 -6.49 -26.40 -25.74
N GLU A 104 -5.28 -26.70 -25.28
CA GLU A 104 -4.61 -28.00 -25.50
C GLU A 104 -4.84 -28.97 -24.33
N GLY A 105 -5.33 -28.46 -23.21
CA GLY A 105 -5.67 -29.23 -22.02
C GLY A 105 -4.62 -29.12 -20.90
N SER A 106 -5.03 -29.51 -19.68
CA SER A 106 -4.27 -29.22 -18.47
C SER A 106 -2.88 -29.87 -18.45
N SER A 107 -2.74 -31.11 -18.91
CA SER A 107 -1.42 -31.80 -18.91
C SER A 107 -0.39 -31.06 -19.75
N THR A 108 -0.79 -30.61 -20.95
CA THR A 108 0.05 -29.83 -21.85
C THR A 108 0.34 -28.45 -21.25
N GLY A 109 -0.69 -27.81 -20.67
CA GLY A 109 -0.55 -26.53 -19.97
C GLY A 109 0.48 -26.56 -18.84
N TYR A 110 0.44 -27.57 -17.97
CA TYR A 110 1.42 -27.72 -16.88
C TYR A 110 2.84 -27.97 -17.38
N THR A 111 2.99 -28.76 -18.45
CA THR A 111 4.30 -29.01 -19.06
C THR A 111 4.88 -27.71 -19.65
N TYR A 112 4.04 -26.96 -20.35
CA TYR A 112 4.42 -25.67 -20.93
C TYR A 112 4.70 -24.60 -19.86
N GLU A 113 3.94 -24.61 -18.76
CA GLU A 113 4.16 -23.76 -17.58
C GLU A 113 5.55 -24.00 -16.99
N ALA A 114 5.91 -25.26 -16.75
CA ALA A 114 7.20 -25.64 -16.19
C ALA A 114 8.36 -25.18 -17.08
N GLN A 115 8.23 -25.37 -18.40
CA GLN A 115 9.24 -24.92 -19.37
C GLN A 115 9.36 -23.38 -19.36
N CYS A 116 8.25 -22.67 -19.53
CA CYS A 116 8.25 -21.20 -19.55
C CYS A 116 8.79 -20.62 -18.25
N PHE A 117 8.44 -21.20 -17.10
CA PHE A 117 8.97 -20.81 -15.81
C PHE A 117 10.49 -20.94 -15.78
N GLY A 118 11.02 -22.09 -16.18
CA GLY A 118 12.46 -22.33 -16.29
C GLY A 118 13.15 -21.27 -17.16
N GLU A 119 12.63 -21.05 -18.37
CA GLU A 119 13.16 -20.02 -19.29
C GLU A 119 13.14 -18.62 -18.66
N LEU A 120 12.01 -18.22 -18.06
CA LEU A 120 11.85 -16.91 -17.43
C LEU A 120 12.82 -16.69 -16.27
N THR A 121 13.06 -17.70 -15.43
CA THR A 121 14.02 -17.58 -14.31
C THR A 121 15.45 -17.29 -14.78
N GLN A 122 15.79 -17.68 -16.01
CA GLN A 122 17.12 -17.43 -16.58
C GLN A 122 17.26 -16.06 -17.24
N THR A 123 16.15 -15.37 -17.51
CA THR A 123 16.15 -14.04 -18.13
C THR A 123 16.83 -12.99 -17.25
N TYR A 124 17.43 -11.99 -17.89
CA TYR A 124 18.01 -10.83 -17.21
C TYR A 124 16.95 -10.07 -16.40
N GLN A 125 15.76 -9.88 -16.95
CA GLN A 125 14.66 -9.14 -16.32
C GLN A 125 14.24 -9.81 -15.00
N SER A 126 14.10 -11.13 -14.97
CA SER A 126 13.77 -11.86 -13.74
C SER A 126 14.83 -11.64 -12.67
N LYS A 127 16.11 -11.83 -13.02
CA LYS A 127 17.24 -11.64 -12.10
C LYS A 127 17.31 -10.20 -11.57
N ALA A 128 17.10 -9.20 -12.43
CA ALA A 128 17.06 -7.79 -12.05
C ALA A 128 15.90 -7.48 -11.09
N LEU A 129 14.70 -7.98 -11.36
CA LEU A 129 13.53 -7.79 -10.50
C LEU A 129 13.68 -8.48 -9.14
N VAL A 130 14.31 -9.66 -9.09
CA VAL A 130 14.67 -10.32 -7.81
C VAL A 130 15.68 -9.48 -7.03
N GLY A 131 16.68 -8.91 -7.70
CA GLY A 131 17.61 -7.96 -7.09
C GLY A 131 16.91 -6.74 -6.49
N LEU A 132 15.97 -6.14 -7.23
CA LEU A 132 15.15 -5.02 -6.75
C LEU A 132 14.24 -5.42 -5.57
N PHE A 133 13.69 -6.64 -5.58
CA PHE A 133 12.89 -7.16 -4.47
C PHE A 133 13.72 -7.31 -3.20
N ASN A 134 14.92 -7.89 -3.31
CA ASN A 134 15.84 -8.03 -2.17
C ASN A 134 16.26 -6.65 -1.65
N GLY A 135 16.65 -5.74 -2.55
CA GLY A 135 16.99 -4.37 -2.19
C GLY A 135 15.84 -3.63 -1.49
N SER A 136 14.61 -3.74 -2.01
CA SER A 136 13.42 -3.15 -1.37
C SER A 136 13.13 -3.74 0.00
N THR A 137 13.37 -5.04 0.19
CA THR A 137 13.20 -5.73 1.48
C THR A 137 14.21 -5.22 2.50
N GLU A 138 15.48 -5.05 2.12
CA GLU A 138 16.50 -4.47 3.01
C GLU A 138 16.22 -2.99 3.33
N CYS A 139 15.81 -2.19 2.34
CA CYS A 139 15.47 -0.78 2.55
C CYS A 139 14.25 -0.55 3.46
N LYS A 140 13.40 -1.57 3.68
CA LYS A 140 12.29 -1.51 4.64
C LYS A 140 12.72 -1.80 6.08
N LYS A 141 13.93 -2.31 6.30
CA LYS A 141 14.48 -2.53 7.63
C LYS A 141 15.18 -1.27 8.12
N ASN A 142 15.09 -1.00 9.42
CA ASN A 142 15.82 0.13 9.98
C ASN A 142 17.31 -0.22 10.12
N LYS A 143 18.15 0.39 9.26
CA LYS A 143 19.61 0.23 9.25
C LYS A 143 20.26 0.57 10.60
N TYR A 144 19.66 1.47 11.36
CA TYR A 144 20.22 2.00 12.61
C TYR A 144 19.61 1.35 13.87
N GLY A 145 18.82 0.27 13.71
CA GLY A 145 18.13 -0.39 14.82
C GLY A 145 16.82 0.30 15.21
N LYS A 146 16.25 -0.04 16.38
CA LYS A 146 14.97 0.54 16.81
C LYS A 146 15.16 2.01 17.21
N GLY A 147 14.47 2.92 16.54
CA GLY A 147 14.41 4.34 16.89
C GLY A 147 13.53 4.62 18.10
N LYS A 148 13.51 5.87 18.57
CA LYS A 148 12.52 6.34 19.56
C LYS A 148 11.13 6.34 18.92
N ASP A 149 10.12 5.97 19.71
CA ASP A 149 8.73 5.99 19.24
C ASP A 149 8.25 7.43 19.07
N VAL A 150 7.70 7.74 17.89
CA VAL A 150 7.12 9.05 17.54
C VAL A 150 5.62 9.01 17.81
N LYS A 151 5.15 9.84 18.74
CA LYS A 151 3.73 9.95 19.12
C LYS A 151 3.04 11.10 18.40
N GLU A 152 3.76 12.19 18.21
CA GLU A 152 3.26 13.39 17.52
C GLU A 152 4.30 13.90 16.52
N LEU A 153 3.83 14.18 15.31
CA LEU A 153 4.61 14.72 14.20
C LEU A 153 4.00 16.05 13.76
N ALA A 154 4.83 17.04 13.45
CA ALA A 154 4.38 18.27 12.81
C ALA A 154 4.90 18.37 11.38
N VAL A 155 4.08 18.87 10.47
CA VAL A 155 4.45 19.16 9.08
C VAL A 155 4.29 20.65 8.85
N VAL A 156 5.36 21.33 8.44
CA VAL A 156 5.35 22.77 8.15
C VAL A 156 5.24 22.99 6.65
N GLY A 157 4.06 23.43 6.22
CA GLY A 157 3.64 23.61 4.83
C GLY A 157 2.53 22.63 4.46
N ALA A 158 1.34 23.14 4.12
CA ALA A 158 0.16 22.35 3.73
C ALA A 158 -0.03 22.24 2.22
N GLY A 159 1.05 22.44 1.46
CA GLY A 159 1.10 22.15 0.02
C GLY A 159 1.00 20.66 -0.29
N LEU A 160 1.16 20.29 -1.57
CA LEU A 160 0.98 18.92 -2.07
C LEU A 160 1.75 17.87 -1.26
N MET A 161 3.04 18.12 -1.01
CA MET A 161 3.92 17.19 -0.29
C MET A 161 3.57 17.14 1.19
N GLY A 162 3.35 18.28 1.83
CA GLY A 162 3.06 18.32 3.26
C GLY A 162 1.71 17.69 3.62
N ALA A 163 0.67 17.93 2.80
CA ALA A 163 -0.60 17.23 2.93
C ALA A 163 -0.45 15.71 2.73
N GLY A 164 0.37 15.27 1.76
CA GLY A 164 0.67 13.85 1.55
C GLY A 164 1.43 13.21 2.71
N ILE A 165 2.39 13.91 3.30
CA ILE A 165 3.13 13.46 4.50
C ILE A 165 2.19 13.36 5.69
N ALA A 166 1.33 14.35 5.90
CA ALA A 166 0.33 14.32 6.97
C ALA A 166 -0.65 13.14 6.80
N ASP A 167 -1.13 12.90 5.58
CA ASP A 167 -2.03 11.79 5.25
C ASP A 167 -1.43 10.42 5.60
N VAL A 168 -0.21 10.13 5.13
CA VAL A 168 0.46 8.86 5.44
C VAL A 168 0.80 8.72 6.92
N THR A 169 0.95 9.83 7.64
CA THR A 169 1.23 9.84 9.08
C THR A 169 -0.02 9.47 9.87
N ILE A 170 -1.17 10.10 9.58
CA ILE A 170 -2.42 9.80 10.28
C ILE A 170 -2.98 8.42 9.94
N ASP A 171 -2.71 7.89 8.74
CA ASP A 171 -3.02 6.50 8.35
C ASP A 171 -2.32 5.47 9.25
N LYS A 172 -1.17 5.84 9.85
CA LYS A 172 -0.45 5.00 10.82
C LYS A 172 -0.86 5.24 12.27
N GLY A 173 -1.85 6.09 12.51
CA GLY A 173 -2.34 6.41 13.86
C GLY A 173 -1.43 7.34 14.65
N ILE A 174 -0.48 8.01 14.00
CA ILE A 174 0.38 9.02 14.62
C ILE A 174 -0.36 10.35 14.57
N LYS A 175 -0.35 11.10 15.69
CA LYS A 175 -0.93 12.45 15.72
C LYS A 175 -0.11 13.36 14.81
N CYS A 176 -0.79 14.12 13.96
CA CYS A 176 -0.15 14.99 13.01
C CYS A 176 -0.67 16.42 13.14
N VAL A 177 0.23 17.37 13.36
CA VAL A 177 -0.06 18.80 13.24
C VAL A 177 0.34 19.25 11.84
N LEU A 178 -0.61 19.73 11.05
CA LEU A 178 -0.36 20.30 9.72
C LEU A 178 -0.41 21.82 9.83
N LEU A 179 0.74 22.47 9.62
CA LEU A 179 0.89 23.92 9.70
C LEU A 179 0.98 24.54 8.31
N ASP A 180 0.38 25.71 8.15
CA ASP A 180 0.62 26.60 7.01
C ASP A 180 0.56 28.06 7.48
N MET A 181 1.01 28.99 6.64
CA MET A 181 0.99 30.42 6.94
C MET A 181 -0.39 31.06 6.68
N ASN A 182 -1.25 30.42 5.89
CA ASN A 182 -2.58 30.93 5.57
C ASN A 182 -3.63 29.81 5.54
N GLU A 183 -4.88 30.18 5.83
CA GLU A 183 -6.01 29.25 5.88
C GLU A 183 -6.30 28.59 4.53
N GLN A 184 -6.04 29.28 3.42
CA GLN A 184 -6.23 28.74 2.07
C GLN A 184 -5.27 27.57 1.77
N GLY A 185 -4.04 27.61 2.28
CA GLY A 185 -3.07 26.53 2.22
C GLY A 185 -3.56 25.32 3.00
N LEU A 186 -4.01 25.54 4.24
CA LEU A 186 -4.58 24.49 5.08
C LEU A 186 -5.81 23.84 4.44
N GLU A 187 -6.75 24.63 3.93
CA GLU A 187 -7.96 24.12 3.30
C GLU A 187 -7.63 23.22 2.11
N ARG A 188 -6.68 23.63 1.26
CA ARG A 188 -6.20 22.79 0.14
C ARG A 188 -5.59 21.48 0.63
N GLY A 189 -4.73 21.52 1.65
CA GLY A 189 -4.12 20.33 2.22
C GLY A 189 -5.14 19.38 2.85
N GLN A 190 -6.08 19.92 3.63
CA GLN A 190 -7.18 19.15 4.25
C GLN A 190 -8.09 18.52 3.19
N ASN A 191 -8.43 19.26 2.12
CA ASN A 191 -9.24 18.75 1.02
C ASN A 191 -8.54 17.61 0.26
N GLN A 192 -7.21 17.68 0.09
CA GLN A 192 -6.42 16.60 -0.51
C GLN A 192 -6.51 15.32 0.34
N ILE A 193 -6.27 15.44 1.66
CA ILE A 193 -6.36 14.32 2.61
C ILE A 193 -7.78 13.73 2.61
N ALA A 194 -8.80 14.60 2.71
CA ALA A 194 -10.19 14.17 2.71
C ALA A 194 -10.58 13.43 1.42
N THR A 195 -10.12 13.92 0.26
CA THR A 195 -10.35 13.29 -1.04
C THR A 195 -9.71 11.90 -1.11
N HIS A 196 -8.45 11.78 -0.69
CA HIS A 196 -7.78 10.49 -0.67
C HIS A 196 -8.50 9.47 0.23
N LEU A 197 -8.83 9.85 1.47
CA LEU A 197 -9.54 8.97 2.40
C LEU A 197 -10.94 8.61 1.90
N ASN A 198 -11.66 9.54 1.26
CA ASN A 198 -12.95 9.27 0.62
C ASN A 198 -12.82 8.22 -0.48
N ASP A 199 -11.77 8.30 -1.29
CA ASP A 199 -11.52 7.32 -2.36
C ASP A 199 -11.12 5.95 -1.80
N GLN A 200 -10.42 5.89 -0.67
CA GLN A 200 -10.18 4.65 0.06
C GLN A 200 -11.48 4.01 0.55
N VAL A 201 -12.42 4.80 1.08
CA VAL A 201 -13.76 4.33 1.48
C VAL A 201 -14.55 3.82 0.28
N LYS A 202 -14.58 4.58 -0.84
CA LYS A 202 -15.25 4.16 -2.08
C LYS A 202 -14.70 2.83 -2.62
N ARG A 203 -13.38 2.64 -2.52
CA ARG A 203 -12.67 1.40 -2.90
C ARG A 203 -12.80 0.28 -1.85
N LYS A 204 -13.53 0.51 -0.75
CA LYS A 204 -13.74 -0.43 0.36
C LYS A 204 -12.43 -0.90 1.00
N LYS A 205 -11.39 -0.06 0.98
CA LYS A 205 -10.13 -0.30 1.69
C LYS A 205 -10.24 -0.01 3.18
N ILE A 206 -11.01 1.02 3.53
CA ILE A 206 -11.33 1.42 4.89
C ILE A 206 -12.85 1.68 5.01
N ASN A 207 -13.38 1.61 6.22
CA ASN A 207 -14.74 2.00 6.53
C ASN A 207 -14.82 3.49 6.98
N ARG A 208 -16.05 4.00 7.16
CA ARG A 208 -16.28 5.41 7.54
C ARG A 208 -15.72 5.75 8.92
N LEU A 209 -15.86 4.84 9.89
CA LEU A 209 -15.37 5.04 11.25
C LEU A 209 -13.84 5.06 11.29
N GLU A 210 -13.17 4.21 10.52
CA GLU A 210 -11.71 4.22 10.36
C GLU A 210 -11.23 5.54 9.77
N LYS A 211 -11.91 6.05 8.73
CA LYS A 211 -11.63 7.38 8.18
C LYS A 211 -11.76 8.47 9.25
N GLU A 212 -12.86 8.50 10.00
CA GLU A 212 -13.09 9.51 11.04
C GLU A 212 -12.02 9.46 12.14
N ARG A 213 -11.60 8.24 12.54
CA ARG A 213 -10.47 8.06 13.46
C ARG A 213 -9.16 8.60 12.90
N MET A 214 -8.84 8.34 11.63
CA MET A 214 -7.64 8.88 10.99
C MET A 214 -7.68 10.42 10.97
N VAL A 215 -8.81 11.00 10.56
CA VAL A 215 -8.98 12.47 10.52
C VAL A 215 -8.88 13.07 11.93
N SER A 216 -9.34 12.38 12.97
CA SER A 216 -9.22 12.85 14.36
C SER A 216 -7.76 12.97 14.84
N ASN A 217 -6.81 12.30 14.18
CA ASN A 217 -5.39 12.45 14.46
C ASN A 217 -4.77 13.69 13.79
N LEU A 218 -5.49 14.38 12.90
CA LEU A 218 -5.01 15.55 12.18
C LEU A 218 -5.46 16.84 12.88
N THR A 219 -4.49 17.69 13.22
CA THR A 219 -4.74 19.07 13.66
C THR A 219 -4.17 20.02 12.62
N ALA A 220 -5.03 20.67 11.83
CA ALA A 220 -4.62 21.66 10.84
C ALA A 220 -4.76 23.07 11.43
N THR A 221 -3.71 23.87 11.43
CA THR A 221 -3.73 25.20 12.08
C THR A 221 -2.67 26.15 11.53
N CYS A 222 -2.90 27.46 11.67
CA CYS A 222 -1.90 28.50 11.42
C CYS A 222 -1.05 28.82 12.66
N ASP A 223 -1.42 28.29 13.83
CA ASP A 223 -0.72 28.52 15.09
C ASP A 223 0.49 27.59 15.25
N TYR A 224 1.68 28.16 15.11
CA TYR A 224 2.94 27.45 15.30
C TYR A 224 3.11 26.88 16.72
N ASN A 225 2.39 27.36 17.74
CA ASN A 225 2.48 26.76 19.08
C ASN A 225 1.90 25.34 19.14
N ALA A 226 1.08 24.96 18.16
CA ALA A 226 0.49 23.62 18.12
C ALA A 226 1.54 22.50 17.97
N MET A 227 2.73 22.77 17.43
CA MET A 227 3.81 21.78 17.33
C MET A 227 4.73 21.69 18.56
N LYS A 228 4.42 22.39 19.66
CA LYS A 228 5.26 22.41 20.87
C LYS A 228 5.60 21.02 21.41
N HIS A 229 4.70 20.05 21.24
CA HIS A 229 4.84 18.68 21.72
C HIS A 229 5.28 17.68 20.64
N ALA A 230 5.63 18.15 19.44
CA ALA A 230 6.06 17.28 18.36
C ALA A 230 7.42 16.61 18.69
N ASP A 231 7.47 15.29 18.52
CA ASP A 231 8.71 14.51 18.61
C ASP A 231 9.57 14.71 17.35
N VAL A 232 8.90 14.93 16.21
CA VAL A 232 9.53 15.18 14.90
C VAL A 232 8.79 16.31 14.18
N VAL A 233 9.53 17.25 13.59
CA VAL A 233 9.00 18.25 12.67
C VAL A 233 9.56 18.02 11.28
N ILE A 234 8.70 17.98 10.27
CA ILE A 234 9.07 17.88 8.85
C ILE A 234 8.74 19.21 8.17
N GLU A 235 9.78 19.91 7.73
CA GLU A 235 9.68 21.11 6.91
C GLU A 235 9.40 20.72 5.44
N ALA A 236 8.32 21.27 4.88
CA ALA A 236 7.85 21.05 3.50
C ALA A 236 7.40 22.37 2.84
N VAL A 237 8.14 23.45 3.08
CA VAL A 237 7.95 24.76 2.44
C VAL A 237 8.73 24.87 1.13
N PHE A 238 8.58 26.00 0.44
CA PHE A 238 9.24 26.26 -0.84
C PHE A 238 10.77 26.10 -0.77
N GLU A 239 11.35 25.78 -1.94
CA GLU A 239 12.78 25.52 -2.10
C GLU A 239 13.60 26.81 -2.15
N ASP A 240 13.54 27.57 -1.05
CA ASP A 240 14.25 28.83 -0.85
C ASP A 240 15.03 28.77 0.47
N LEU A 241 16.36 28.93 0.39
CA LEU A 241 17.25 28.75 1.54
C LEU A 241 16.99 29.79 2.66
N PRO A 242 16.86 31.11 2.37
CA PRO A 242 16.47 32.10 3.37
C PRO A 242 15.15 31.77 4.08
N LEU A 243 14.13 31.34 3.34
CA LEU A 243 12.85 30.91 3.91
C LEU A 243 13.03 29.70 4.83
N LYS A 244 13.72 28.64 4.37
CA LYS A 244 13.96 27.46 5.20
C LYS A 244 14.75 27.81 6.47
N HIS A 245 15.77 28.67 6.37
CA HIS A 245 16.50 29.17 7.55
C HIS A 245 15.59 29.89 8.54
N LYS A 246 14.68 30.73 8.06
CA LYS A 246 13.68 31.40 8.90
C LYS A 246 12.77 30.38 9.59
N VAL A 247 12.25 29.41 8.84
CA VAL A 247 11.35 28.37 9.35
C VAL A 247 12.06 27.50 10.40
N ILE A 248 13.29 27.04 10.15
CA ILE A 248 14.07 26.24 11.11
C ILE A 248 14.24 26.99 12.44
N LYS A 249 14.61 28.28 12.40
CA LYS A 249 14.74 29.11 13.62
C LYS A 249 13.40 29.26 14.36
N GLN A 250 12.30 29.41 13.63
CA GLN A 250 10.96 29.49 14.22
C GLN A 250 10.56 28.17 14.88
N ILE A 251 10.84 27.03 14.24
CA ILE A 251 10.59 25.70 14.80
C ILE A 251 11.38 25.52 16.08
N GLU A 252 12.69 25.78 16.07
CA GLU A 252 13.56 25.61 17.25
C GLU A 252 13.17 26.48 18.44
N GLY A 253 12.58 27.65 18.19
CA GLY A 253 12.08 28.52 19.26
C GLY A 253 10.86 27.98 20.02
N ILE A 254 10.20 26.94 19.48
CA ILE A 254 8.93 26.42 19.99
C ILE A 254 9.07 24.98 20.50
N VAL A 255 9.78 24.14 19.77
CA VAL A 255 9.86 22.69 20.06
C VAL A 255 10.88 22.36 21.14
N GLY A 256 10.80 21.14 21.68
CA GLY A 256 11.74 20.66 22.67
C GLY A 256 13.16 20.45 22.13
N LYS A 257 14.15 20.41 23.05
CA LYS A 257 15.58 20.17 22.74
C LYS A 257 15.89 18.77 22.19
N ASP A 258 14.95 17.85 22.30
CA ASP A 258 15.07 16.48 21.79
C ASP A 258 14.29 16.26 20.48
N THR A 259 13.48 17.23 20.05
CA THR A 259 12.71 17.16 18.80
C THR A 259 13.66 17.13 17.61
N ILE A 260 13.41 16.19 16.69
CA ILE A 260 14.12 16.04 15.41
C ILE A 260 13.52 16.98 14.37
N ILE A 261 14.35 17.64 13.58
CA ILE A 261 13.92 18.54 12.52
C ILE A 261 14.40 18.01 11.17
N ALA A 262 13.47 17.50 10.37
CA ALA A 262 13.74 17.01 9.03
C ALA A 262 13.28 18.01 7.97
N SER A 263 13.97 18.06 6.82
CA SER A 263 13.58 18.87 5.66
C SER A 263 13.27 17.99 4.46
N ASN A 264 12.09 18.17 3.87
CA ASN A 264 11.68 17.55 2.61
C ASN A 264 12.15 18.39 1.42
N THR A 265 13.47 18.55 1.30
CA THR A 265 14.16 19.26 0.21
C THR A 265 14.64 18.29 -0.85
N SER A 266 14.74 18.75 -2.10
CA SER A 266 15.25 17.95 -3.23
C SER A 266 16.52 18.54 -3.86
N ALA A 267 16.73 19.85 -3.74
CA ALA A 267 17.84 20.57 -4.37
C ALA A 267 18.82 21.16 -3.37
N LEU A 268 18.37 21.55 -2.17
CA LEU A 268 19.22 22.20 -1.18
C LEU A 268 19.94 21.16 -0.30
N PRO A 269 21.27 21.22 -0.15
CA PRO A 269 21.97 20.30 0.75
C PRO A 269 21.52 20.51 2.21
N ILE A 270 21.21 19.42 2.92
CA ILE A 270 20.82 19.47 4.35
C ILE A 270 21.85 20.23 5.18
N LYS A 271 23.15 20.09 4.86
CA LYS A 271 24.23 20.84 5.53
C LYS A 271 24.06 22.37 5.44
N GLU A 272 23.57 22.88 4.31
CA GLU A 272 23.35 24.31 4.10
C GLU A 272 22.12 24.80 4.87
N ILE A 273 21.05 24.00 4.91
CA ILE A 273 19.85 24.29 5.71
C ILE A 273 20.19 24.29 7.21
N ALA A 274 20.94 23.28 7.67
CA ALA A 274 21.32 23.09 9.06
C ALA A 274 22.25 24.21 9.61
N LYS A 275 22.85 25.06 8.77
CA LYS A 275 23.62 26.23 9.24
C LYS A 275 22.78 27.22 10.06
N ALA A 276 21.47 27.24 9.87
CA ALA A 276 20.56 28.07 10.66
C ALA A 276 20.12 27.43 11.99
N SER A 277 20.42 26.14 12.18
CA SER A 277 20.05 25.38 13.37
C SER A 277 21.03 25.63 14.52
N SER A 278 20.51 25.80 15.72
CA SER A 278 21.30 25.81 16.96
C SER A 278 21.67 24.40 17.45
N ARG A 279 21.05 23.36 16.87
CA ARG A 279 21.21 21.94 17.22
C ARG A 279 21.31 21.07 15.95
N PRO A 280 22.35 21.23 15.12
CA PRO A 280 22.46 20.54 13.83
C PRO A 280 22.64 19.01 13.95
N ASP A 281 22.76 18.47 15.16
CA ASP A 281 22.72 17.04 15.47
C ASP A 281 21.29 16.45 15.52
N LYS A 282 20.26 17.31 15.50
CA LYS A 282 18.82 16.97 15.53
C LYS A 282 18.14 17.25 14.20
#